data_AF-T0Y4U7-F1
#
_entry.id   AF-T0Y4U7-F1
#
_cell.length_a   1.000
_cell.length_b   1.000
_cell.length_c   1.000
_cell.angle_alpha   90.00
_cell.angle_beta   90.00
_cell.angle_gamma   90.00
#
_symmetry.space_group_name_H-M   'P 1'
#
loop_
_entity.id
_entity.type
_entity.pdbx_description
1 polymer ?
#
loop_
_entity_poly.entity_id
_entity_poly.type
_entity_poly.pdbx_seq_one_letter_code
_entity_poly.pdbx_strand_id
1 'polypeptide(L)'
;VSGYRKIAPNPQRLIGEPVGDDYIALTQRPNYQSEAGWKNADERPAYLQANKLRLLRPYQLQAIHSLQAAVRAGRDRFLFEMATGTGKTLTAAAVIKLFLRTGNAHRVLFLVDRLELEDQAQKAFATLLSADFKSVIYKDNRDDWRHAEIVVTTVQSLLFNNKYQRLFS
;
A
#
# COMPACT_ATOMS: atom_id res chain seq x y z
N VAL A 1 15.27 -23.90 -8.72
CA VAL A 1 15.16 -22.43 -8.72
C VAL A 1 13.93 -22.07 -9.53
N SER A 2 12.79 -21.86 -8.87
CA SER A 2 11.53 -21.54 -9.56
C SER A 2 11.68 -20.16 -10.19
N GLY A 3 11.69 -20.11 -11.52
CA GLY A 3 11.87 -18.87 -12.26
C GLY A 3 10.76 -17.88 -11.91
N TYR A 4 11.13 -16.69 -11.46
CA TYR A 4 10.21 -15.56 -11.37
C TYR A 4 9.55 -15.40 -12.74
N ARG A 5 8.27 -15.76 -12.85
CA ARG A 5 7.50 -15.62 -14.08
C ARG A 5 7.47 -14.13 -14.39
N LYS A 6 8.16 -13.69 -15.46
CA LYS A 6 8.11 -12.31 -15.96
C LYS A 6 6.67 -12.01 -16.36
N ILE A 7 5.88 -11.48 -15.43
CA ILE A 7 4.57 -10.91 -15.73
C ILE A 7 4.84 -9.53 -16.30
N ALA A 8 4.40 -9.29 -17.53
CA ALA A 8 4.42 -7.95 -18.10
C ALA A 8 3.36 -7.10 -17.36
N PRO A 9 3.71 -5.91 -16.85
CA PRO A 9 2.74 -5.02 -16.25
C PRO A 9 1.62 -4.75 -17.26
N ASN A 10 0.39 -4.68 -16.76
CA ASN A 10 -0.78 -4.35 -17.56
C ASN A 10 -1.37 -3.01 -17.08
N PRO A 11 -0.92 -1.88 -17.66
CA PRO A 11 -1.39 -0.56 -17.28
C PRO A 11 -2.91 -0.42 -17.39
N GLN A 12 -3.55 -1.11 -18.34
CA GLN A 12 -5.01 -1.02 -18.52
C GLN A 12 -5.78 -1.54 -17.31
N ARG A 13 -5.26 -2.59 -16.63
CA ARG A 13 -5.86 -3.06 -15.37
C ARG A 13 -5.75 -2.03 -14.26
N LEU A 14 -4.63 -1.31 -14.18
CA LEU A 14 -4.45 -0.25 -13.18
C LEU A 14 -5.36 0.94 -13.47
N ILE A 15 -5.43 1.35 -14.73
CA ILE A 15 -6.24 2.47 -15.19
C ILE A 15 -7.74 2.21 -14.98
N GLY A 16 -8.18 0.96 -15.17
CA GLY A 16 -9.58 0.56 -15.05
C GLY A 16 -10.00 0.03 -13.67
N GLU A 17 -9.07 -0.14 -12.72
CA GLU A 17 -9.41 -0.61 -11.37
C GLU A 17 -10.33 0.41 -10.68
N PRO A 18 -11.53 0.02 -10.23
CA PRO A 18 -12.40 0.90 -9.48
C PRO A 18 -11.80 1.16 -8.09
N VAL A 19 -11.48 2.43 -7.81
CA VAL A 19 -11.02 2.89 -6.50
C VAL A 19 -12.09 3.78 -5.90
N GLY A 20 -12.77 3.28 -4.86
CA GLY A 20 -13.72 4.03 -4.03
C GLY A 20 -13.09 4.56 -2.74
N ASP A 21 -13.87 5.26 -1.92
CA ASP A 21 -13.43 5.72 -0.59
C ASP A 21 -13.18 4.53 0.36
N ASP A 22 -13.91 3.44 0.18
CA ASP A 22 -13.78 2.19 0.92
C ASP A 22 -12.66 1.26 0.44
N TYR A 23 -11.83 1.70 -0.52
CA TYR A 23 -10.84 0.84 -1.16
C TYR A 23 -9.94 0.11 -0.15
N ILE A 24 -9.52 0.74 0.94
CA ILE A 24 -8.74 0.06 1.99
C ILE A 24 -9.65 -0.77 2.91
N ALA A 25 -10.80 -0.24 3.32
CA ALA A 25 -11.75 -0.94 4.17
C ALA A 25 -12.18 -2.30 3.57
N LEU A 26 -12.30 -2.40 2.24
CA LEU A 26 -12.60 -3.66 1.56
C LEU A 26 -11.52 -4.74 1.70
N THR A 27 -10.24 -4.37 1.90
CA THR A 27 -9.19 -5.35 2.27
C THR A 27 -9.32 -5.74 3.75
N GLN A 28 -9.60 -4.76 4.62
CA GLN A 28 -9.71 -5.02 6.06
C GLN A 28 -10.94 -5.87 6.40
N ARG A 29 -12.06 -5.63 5.69
CA ARG A 29 -13.33 -6.32 5.89
C ARG A 29 -14.22 -6.22 4.64
N PRO A 30 -14.18 -7.20 3.72
CA PRO A 30 -14.89 -7.15 2.43
C PRO A 30 -16.42 -6.94 2.54
N ASN A 31 -17.05 -7.51 3.56
CA ASN A 31 -18.52 -7.50 3.71
C ASN A 31 -19.02 -6.43 4.68
N TYR A 32 -18.19 -5.45 5.07
CA TYR A 32 -18.52 -4.49 6.12
C TYR A 32 -19.83 -3.73 5.88
N GLN A 33 -20.20 -3.49 4.62
CA GLN A 33 -21.42 -2.77 4.26
C GLN A 33 -22.72 -3.52 4.60
N SER A 34 -22.64 -4.85 4.70
CA SER A 34 -23.79 -5.71 5.02
C SER A 34 -24.04 -5.85 6.53
N GLU A 35 -23.08 -5.42 7.35
CA GLU A 35 -23.08 -5.57 8.80
C GLU A 35 -24.10 -4.63 9.45
N ALA A 36 -24.77 -5.11 10.50
CA ALA A 36 -25.83 -4.34 11.17
C ALA A 36 -25.36 -2.95 11.63
N GLY A 37 -24.16 -2.87 12.23
CA GLY A 37 -23.58 -1.61 12.71
C GLY A 37 -23.14 -0.63 11.60
N TRP A 38 -23.08 -1.06 10.34
CA TRP A 38 -22.87 -0.15 9.19
C TRP A 38 -24.19 0.32 8.58
N LYS A 39 -25.22 -0.52 8.59
CA LYS A 39 -26.54 -0.18 8.04
C LYS A 39 -27.18 0.99 8.78
N ASN A 40 -26.99 1.07 10.09
CA ASN A 40 -27.39 2.24 10.87
C ASN A 40 -26.41 3.40 10.64
N ALA A 41 -26.90 4.49 10.04
CA ALA A 41 -26.09 5.66 9.71
C ALA A 41 -25.45 6.31 10.95
N ASP A 42 -26.16 6.34 12.07
CA ASP A 42 -25.72 6.96 13.32
C ASP A 42 -24.61 6.16 14.01
N GLU A 43 -24.55 4.85 13.76
CA GLU A 43 -23.55 3.95 14.33
C GLU A 43 -22.27 3.85 13.49
N ARG A 44 -22.28 4.28 12.22
CA ARG A 44 -21.14 4.14 11.31
C ARG A 44 -19.82 4.68 11.89
N PRO A 45 -19.76 5.87 12.53
CA PRO A 45 -18.51 6.36 13.09
C PRO A 45 -17.96 5.41 14.17
N ALA A 46 -18.84 4.93 15.06
CA ALA A 46 -18.46 3.99 16.12
C ALA A 46 -18.02 2.63 15.53
N TYR A 47 -18.75 2.14 14.53
CA TYR A 47 -18.42 0.91 13.82
C TYR A 47 -17.04 0.98 13.13
N LEU A 48 -16.74 2.07 12.44
CA LEU A 48 -15.44 2.29 11.79
C LEU A 48 -14.30 2.28 12.82
N GLN A 49 -14.49 2.95 13.97
CA GLN A 49 -13.47 3.00 15.03
C GLN A 49 -13.26 1.63 15.68
N ALA A 50 -14.34 0.95 16.06
CA ALA A 50 -14.29 -0.36 16.72
C ALA A 50 -13.56 -1.41 15.85
N ASN A 51 -13.76 -1.34 14.53
CA ASN A 51 -13.17 -2.26 13.57
C ASN A 51 -11.87 -1.75 12.94
N LYS A 52 -11.41 -0.56 13.35
CA LYS A 52 -10.22 0.11 12.79
C LYS A 52 -10.26 0.24 11.26
N LEU A 53 -11.46 0.36 10.69
CA LEU A 53 -11.66 0.50 9.26
C LEU A 53 -11.24 1.89 8.81
N ARG A 54 -10.49 1.95 7.70
CA ARG A 54 -10.00 3.20 7.13
C ARG A 54 -10.64 3.45 5.77
N LEU A 55 -11.38 4.55 5.70
CA LEU A 55 -11.89 5.13 4.46
C LEU A 55 -10.94 6.24 3.99
N LEU A 56 -10.78 6.36 2.68
CA LEU A 56 -10.04 7.43 2.03
C LEU A 56 -10.85 8.72 2.07
N ARG A 57 -10.18 9.82 2.38
CA ARG A 57 -10.77 11.15 2.27
C ARG A 57 -10.86 11.57 0.80
N PRO A 58 -11.75 12.52 0.43
CA PRO A 58 -11.91 12.94 -0.96
C PRO A 58 -10.61 13.33 -1.67
N TYR A 59 -9.71 14.05 -0.99
CA TYR A 59 -8.42 14.44 -1.57
C TYR A 59 -7.47 13.26 -1.78
N GLN A 60 -7.53 12.21 -0.94
CA GLN A 60 -6.70 11.01 -1.08
C GLN A 60 -7.21 10.18 -2.27
N LEU A 61 -8.53 10.08 -2.40
CA LEU A 61 -9.19 9.45 -3.55
C LEU A 61 -8.81 10.18 -4.86
N GLN A 62 -8.92 11.50 -4.88
CA GLN A 62 -8.52 12.33 -6.01
C GLN A 62 -7.04 12.16 -6.37
N ALA A 63 -6.16 12.00 -5.36
CA ALA A 63 -4.74 11.76 -5.59
C ALA A 63 -4.50 10.40 -6.28
N ILE A 64 -5.25 9.35 -5.90
CA ILE A 64 -5.16 8.03 -6.55
C ILE A 64 -5.73 8.07 -7.97
N HIS A 65 -6.86 8.75 -8.20
CA HIS A 65 -7.41 8.93 -9.54
C HIS A 65 -6.47 9.75 -10.44
N SER A 66 -5.81 10.75 -9.90
CA SER A 66 -4.76 11.51 -10.59
C SER A 66 -3.58 10.61 -10.99
N LEU A 67 -3.19 9.67 -10.12
CA LEU A 67 -2.19 8.65 -10.46
C LEU A 67 -2.66 7.75 -11.60
N GLN A 68 -3.91 7.26 -11.58
CA GLN A 68 -4.44 6.44 -12.68
C GLN A 68 -4.46 7.21 -14.01
N ALA A 69 -4.78 8.51 -13.98
CA ALA A 69 -4.71 9.39 -15.15
C ALA A 69 -3.27 9.59 -15.65
N ALA A 70 -2.31 9.75 -14.74
CA ALA A 70 -0.90 9.86 -15.11
C ALA A 70 -0.36 8.55 -15.72
N VAL A 71 -0.74 7.38 -15.18
CA VAL A 71 -0.42 6.08 -15.79
C VAL A 71 -1.05 5.95 -17.18
N ARG A 72 -2.30 6.39 -17.36
CA ARG A 72 -2.95 6.45 -18.69
C ARG A 72 -2.17 7.31 -19.69
N ALA A 73 -1.52 8.37 -19.22
CA ALA A 73 -0.62 9.21 -20.01
C ALA A 73 0.80 8.65 -20.16
N GLY A 74 1.06 7.40 -19.77
CA GLY A 74 2.36 6.74 -19.90
C GLY A 74 3.41 7.20 -18.88
N ARG A 75 3.00 7.84 -17.77
CA ARG A 75 3.92 8.24 -16.69
C ARG A 75 4.16 7.07 -15.74
N ASP A 76 5.40 6.94 -15.27
CA ASP A 76 5.87 5.89 -14.35
C ASP A 76 6.43 6.45 -13.03
N ARG A 77 6.50 7.78 -12.90
CA ARG A 77 6.96 8.50 -11.71
C ARG A 77 5.92 9.49 -11.23
N PHE A 78 5.67 9.49 -9.93
CA PHE A 78 4.62 10.28 -9.30
C PHE A 78 5.18 10.96 -8.05
N LEU A 79 4.77 12.20 -7.82
CA LEU A 79 5.08 12.97 -6.62
C LEU A 79 3.77 13.33 -5.92
N PHE A 80 3.64 12.94 -4.65
CA PHE A 80 2.52 13.31 -3.81
C PHE A 80 2.99 14.37 -2.80
N GLU A 81 2.55 15.61 -2.99
CA GLU A 81 2.81 16.69 -2.04
C GLU A 81 1.74 16.68 -0.94
N MET A 82 2.13 16.33 0.28
CA MET A 82 1.19 16.12 1.39
C MET A 82 1.75 16.61 2.72
N ALA A 83 1.01 17.51 3.38
CA ALA A 83 1.33 17.99 4.73
C ALA A 83 1.33 16.86 5.78
N THR A 84 1.96 17.07 6.94
CA THR A 84 1.88 16.13 8.07
C THR A 84 0.43 16.05 8.58
N GLY A 85 0.00 14.87 9.04
CA GLY A 85 -1.37 14.65 9.51
C GLY A 85 -2.45 14.43 8.43
N THR A 86 -2.13 14.56 7.14
CA THR A 86 -3.10 14.33 6.03
C THR A 86 -3.18 12.87 5.55
N GLY A 87 -2.67 11.94 6.35
CA GLY A 87 -2.77 10.50 6.04
C GLY A 87 -1.93 10.06 4.85
N LYS A 88 -0.68 10.55 4.75
CA LYS A 88 0.34 10.08 3.78
C LYS A 88 0.44 8.55 3.74
N THR A 89 0.52 7.91 4.90
CA THR A 89 0.66 6.45 5.02
C THR A 89 -0.57 5.71 4.47
N LEU A 90 -1.78 6.23 4.72
CA LEU A 90 -3.01 5.64 4.18
C LEU A 90 -3.07 5.77 2.66
N THR A 91 -2.68 6.93 2.13
CA THR A 91 -2.62 7.17 0.68
C THR A 91 -1.57 6.26 0.03
N ALA A 92 -0.39 6.13 0.63
CA ALA A 92 0.65 5.20 0.18
C ALA A 92 0.15 3.74 0.18
N ALA A 93 -0.55 3.31 1.23
CA ALA A 93 -1.12 1.96 1.29
C ALA A 93 -2.12 1.70 0.15
N ALA A 94 -2.96 2.69 -0.19
CA ALA A 94 -3.91 2.56 -1.28
C ALA A 94 -3.23 2.49 -2.65
N VAL A 95 -2.16 3.28 -2.87
CA VAL A 95 -1.33 3.18 -4.07
C VAL A 95 -0.66 1.81 -4.15
N ILE A 96 -0.04 1.33 -3.07
CA ILE A 96 0.58 0.00 -3.00
C ILE A 96 -0.42 -1.09 -3.36
N LYS A 97 -1.60 -1.07 -2.72
CA LYS A 97 -2.70 -2.00 -3.02
C LYS A 97 -3.07 -1.98 -4.49
N LEU A 98 -3.24 -0.78 -5.07
CA LEU A 98 -3.61 -0.63 -6.48
C LEU A 98 -2.59 -1.29 -7.42
N PHE A 99 -1.30 -1.04 -7.21
CA PHE A 99 -0.25 -1.63 -8.05
C PHE A 99 -0.13 -3.14 -7.88
N LEU A 100 -0.18 -3.66 -6.65
CA LEU A 100 -0.11 -5.09 -6.37
C LEU A 100 -1.34 -5.84 -6.90
N ARG A 101 -2.55 -5.37 -6.58
CA ARG A 101 -3.83 -6.00 -6.96
C ARG A 101 -4.03 -6.06 -8.48
N THR A 102 -3.52 -5.07 -9.20
CA THR A 102 -3.63 -5.00 -10.67
C THR A 102 -2.52 -5.75 -11.39
N GLY A 103 -1.53 -6.28 -10.66
CA GLY A 103 -0.38 -6.98 -11.21
C GLY A 103 0.64 -6.06 -11.88
N ASN A 104 0.62 -4.76 -11.57
CA ASN A 104 1.57 -3.77 -12.08
C ASN A 104 2.80 -3.62 -11.19
N ALA A 105 2.79 -4.19 -9.99
CA ALA A 105 3.97 -4.46 -9.18
C ALA A 105 3.89 -5.88 -8.60
N HIS A 106 5.03 -6.54 -8.46
CA HIS A 106 5.13 -7.84 -7.79
C HIS A 106 5.70 -7.71 -6.37
N ARG A 107 6.48 -6.65 -6.14
CA ARG A 107 7.04 -6.28 -4.85
C ARG A 107 7.17 -4.76 -4.79
N VAL A 108 6.95 -4.20 -3.61
CA VAL A 108 7.14 -2.80 -3.30
C VAL A 108 8.25 -2.66 -2.27
N LEU A 109 9.20 -1.78 -2.55
CA LEU A 109 10.19 -1.30 -1.60
C LEU A 109 9.73 0.05 -1.06
N PHE A 110 9.36 0.11 0.22
CA PHE A 110 8.94 1.33 0.89
C PHE A 110 10.08 1.90 1.73
N LEU A 111 10.58 3.07 1.33
CA LEU A 111 11.73 3.71 1.94
C LEU A 111 11.32 4.78 2.95
N VAL A 112 11.97 4.76 4.11
CA VAL A 112 11.79 5.76 5.16
C VAL A 112 13.13 6.38 5.57
N ASP A 113 13.07 7.54 6.21
CA ASP A 113 14.27 8.25 6.68
C ASP A 113 14.91 7.56 7.90
N ARG A 114 14.10 7.18 8.89
CA ARG A 114 14.58 6.71 10.22
C ARG A 114 13.95 5.39 10.64
N LEU A 115 14.62 4.69 11.56
CA LEU A 115 14.18 3.38 12.07
C LEU A 115 12.79 3.44 12.73
N GLU A 116 12.50 4.47 13.52
CA GLU A 116 11.17 4.63 14.14
C GLU A 116 10.04 4.73 13.10
N LEU A 117 10.33 5.30 11.92
CA LEU A 117 9.37 5.37 10.82
C LEU A 117 9.22 4.03 10.09
N GLU A 118 10.22 3.14 10.18
CA GLU A 118 10.19 1.78 9.63
C GLU A 118 9.13 0.96 10.38
N ASP A 119 9.19 0.97 11.72
CA ASP A 119 8.21 0.33 12.58
C ASP A 119 6.80 0.88 12.39
N GLN A 120 6.66 2.22 12.28
CA GLN A 120 5.37 2.87 12.06
C GLN A 120 4.77 2.49 10.72
N ALA A 121 5.55 2.52 9.64
CA ALA A 121 5.11 2.15 8.31
C ALA A 121 4.72 0.66 8.27
N GLN A 122 5.52 -0.22 8.87
CA GLN A 122 5.19 -1.63 8.92
C GLN A 122 3.90 -1.90 9.69
N LYS A 123 3.73 -1.34 10.90
CA LYS A 123 2.49 -1.50 11.67
C LYS A 123 1.27 -1.00 10.89
N ALA A 124 1.42 0.11 10.15
CA ALA A 124 0.36 0.62 9.30
C ALA A 124 0.03 -0.35 8.16
N PHE A 125 1.00 -0.84 7.40
CA PHE A 125 0.74 -1.77 6.30
C PHE A 125 0.17 -3.10 6.79
N ALA A 126 0.66 -3.64 7.90
CA ALA A 126 0.09 -4.83 8.53
C ALA A 126 -1.39 -4.60 8.94
N THR A 127 -1.75 -3.41 9.42
CA THR A 127 -3.13 -3.09 9.80
C THR A 127 -4.05 -2.89 8.58
N LEU A 128 -3.51 -2.34 7.49
CA LEU A 128 -4.32 -1.91 6.35
C LEU A 128 -4.43 -2.98 5.25
N LEU A 129 -3.40 -3.83 5.10
CA LEU A 129 -3.20 -4.65 3.91
C LEU A 129 -2.95 -6.14 4.18
N SER A 130 -2.76 -6.57 5.43
CA SER A 130 -2.34 -7.96 5.75
C SER A 130 -3.28 -9.07 5.30
N ALA A 131 -4.55 -8.76 5.06
CA ALA A 131 -5.51 -9.73 4.50
C ALA A 131 -5.16 -10.12 3.04
N ASP A 132 -4.53 -9.20 2.29
CA ASP A 132 -4.19 -9.40 0.88
C ASP A 132 -2.68 -9.53 0.64
N PHE A 133 -1.84 -8.84 1.43
CA PHE A 133 -0.40 -8.69 1.16
C PHE A 133 0.44 -8.80 2.42
N LYS A 134 1.56 -9.54 2.34
CA LYS A 134 2.53 -9.64 3.42
C LYS A 134 3.50 -8.46 3.38
N SER A 135 3.64 -7.79 4.52
CA SER A 135 4.61 -6.71 4.72
C SER A 135 5.63 -7.05 5.80
N VAL A 136 6.91 -6.75 5.54
CA VAL A 136 8.02 -7.02 6.48
C VAL A 136 9.02 -5.87 6.53
N ILE A 137 9.74 -5.77 7.64
CA ILE A 137 10.93 -4.93 7.76
C ILE A 137 12.13 -5.72 7.21
N TYR A 138 12.93 -5.09 6.36
CA TYR A 138 14.02 -5.75 5.63
C TYR A 138 15.03 -6.48 6.54
N LYS A 139 15.30 -5.95 7.75
CA LYS A 139 16.33 -6.48 8.66
C LYS A 139 15.85 -7.61 9.57
N ASP A 140 14.54 -7.75 9.76
CA ASP A 140 13.99 -8.59 10.82
C ASP A 140 14.00 -10.09 10.48
N ASN A 141 14.24 -10.46 9.22
CA ASN A 141 14.47 -11.85 8.82
C ASN A 141 15.17 -11.96 7.44
N ARG A 142 16.33 -12.63 7.38
CA ARG A 142 17.18 -12.71 6.16
C ARG A 142 16.52 -13.37 4.95
N ASP A 143 15.57 -14.28 5.16
CA ASP A 143 14.91 -15.03 4.07
C ASP A 143 13.43 -14.69 3.87
N ASP A 144 12.80 -13.96 4.81
CA ASP A 144 11.36 -13.75 4.78
C ASP A 144 10.95 -12.63 3.80
N TRP A 145 11.82 -11.65 3.56
CA TRP A 145 11.56 -10.56 2.61
C TRP A 145 11.40 -11.03 1.16
N ARG A 146 11.95 -12.19 0.80
CA ARG A 146 11.78 -12.78 -0.54
C ARG A 146 10.35 -13.28 -0.77
N HIS A 147 9.60 -13.52 0.29
CA HIS A 147 8.22 -14.00 0.23
C HIS A 147 7.19 -12.90 0.55
N ALA A 148 7.65 -11.67 0.80
CA ALA A 148 6.80 -10.52 1.05
C ALA A 148 6.59 -9.67 -0.21
N GLU A 149 5.37 -9.18 -0.40
CA GLU A 149 5.02 -8.21 -1.43
C GLU A 149 5.45 -6.79 -1.03
N ILE A 150 5.52 -6.48 0.26
CA ILE A 150 5.89 -5.15 0.75
C ILE A 150 7.10 -5.27 1.68
N VAL A 151 8.19 -4.59 1.33
CA VAL A 151 9.42 -4.53 2.12
C VAL A 151 9.65 -3.10 2.57
N VAL A 152 9.65 -2.87 3.88
CA VAL A 152 9.91 -1.57 4.50
C VAL A 152 11.39 -1.51 4.90
N THR A 153 12.08 -0.43 4.55
CA THR A 153 13.43 -0.19 5.07
C THR A 153 13.87 1.27 5.07
N THR A 154 14.92 1.60 5.83
CA THR A 154 15.53 2.92 5.78
C THR A 154 16.51 3.07 4.61
N VAL A 155 16.63 4.29 4.08
CA VAL A 155 17.61 4.60 3.03
C VAL A 155 19.04 4.27 3.49
N GLN A 156 19.39 4.63 4.72
CA GLN A 156 20.69 4.33 5.32
C GLN A 156 21.00 2.83 5.35
N SER A 157 19.99 2.00 5.62
CA SER A 157 20.14 0.54 5.71
C SER A 157 20.49 -0.11 4.38
N LEU A 158 20.00 0.45 3.28
CA LEU A 158 20.29 0.00 1.93
C LEU A 158 21.65 0.48 1.40
N LEU A 159 22.08 1.66 1.83
CA LEU A 159 23.38 2.23 1.44
C LEU A 159 24.54 1.54 2.16
N PHE A 160 24.33 1.04 3.38
CA PHE A 160 25.34 0.29 4.10
C PHE A 160 25.82 -0.93 3.29
N ASN A 161 27.14 -1.02 3.04
CA ASN A 161 27.79 -2.06 2.23
C ASN A 161 27.24 -2.21 0.79
N ASN A 162 26.67 -1.14 0.20
CA ASN A 162 26.10 -1.16 -1.15
C ASN A 162 25.07 -2.29 -1.34
N LYS A 163 24.28 -2.60 -0.30
CA LYS A 163 23.27 -3.68 -0.34
C LYS A 163 22.29 -3.51 -1.49
N TYR A 164 21.96 -2.26 -1.85
CA TYR A 164 21.09 -1.97 -3.00
C TYR A 164 21.62 -2.59 -4.32
N GLN A 165 22.93 -2.57 -4.55
CA GLN A 165 23.56 -3.15 -5.75
C GLN A 165 23.50 -4.68 -5.80
N ARG A 166 23.40 -5.34 -4.64
CA ARG A 166 23.43 -6.81 -4.54
C ARG A 166 22.05 -7.44 -4.51
N LEU A 167 21.03 -6.69 -4.08
CA LEU A 167 19.70 -7.23 -3.78
C LEU A 167 18.65 -6.83 -4.81
N PHE A 168 18.92 -5.77 -5.58
CA PHE A 168 17.99 -5.22 -6.57
C PHE A 168 18.63 -5.06 -7.96
N SER A 169 19.75 -5.75 -8.22
CA SER A 169 20.35 -5.90 -9.55
C SER A 169 19.78 -7.06 -10.34
#